data_AF-A0A1B6DLL9-F1
#
_entry.id   AF-A0A1B6DLL9-F1
#
_cell.length_a   1.000
_cell.length_b   1.000
_cell.length_c   1.000
_cell.angle_alpha   90.00
_cell.angle_beta   90.00
_cell.angle_gamma   90.00
#
_symmetry.space_group_name_H-M   'P 1'
#
loop_
_entity.id
_entity.type
_entity.pdbx_description
1 polymer ?
#
loop_
_entity_poly.entity_id
_entity_poly.type
_entity_poly.pdbx_seq_one_letter_code
_entity_poly.pdbx_strand_id
1 'polypeptide(L)'
;AFSTSFWQFSICRFLVGLAFDNCFTMMYILVLEYVGPKWRTFVANMSIAIFFTLASCLLPWISYYIADWRWICIATAAPLAISIVTPWLVPESARWLVSQGKVDKAIIIMKKFEKINGTQVPEKMYTEFSESCKILQKEEEAGKAYSVIDLFKSPRLR
;
A
#
# COMPACT_ATOMS: atom_id res chain seq x y z
N ALA A 1 -17.63 14.88 -14.99
CA ALA A 1 -19.02 15.39 -14.93
C ALA A 1 -19.13 16.83 -15.44
N PHE A 2 -18.26 17.74 -15.01
CA PHE A 2 -18.33 19.18 -15.36
C PHE A 2 -17.40 19.64 -16.50
N SER A 3 -16.66 18.75 -17.14
CA SER A 3 -15.78 19.11 -18.27
C SER A 3 -16.61 19.41 -19.52
N THR A 4 -16.52 20.63 -20.04
CA THR A 4 -17.20 21.06 -21.27
C THR A 4 -16.33 20.90 -22.52
N SER A 5 -15.01 20.79 -22.35
CA SER A 5 -14.03 20.60 -23.42
C SER A 5 -13.29 19.26 -23.31
N PHE A 6 -12.95 18.68 -24.45
CA PHE A 6 -12.17 17.44 -24.56
C PHE A 6 -10.83 17.53 -23.83
N TRP A 7 -10.11 18.66 -23.97
CA TRP A 7 -8.81 18.85 -23.33
C TRP A 7 -8.90 18.85 -21.81
N GLN A 8 -9.93 19.48 -21.25
CA GLN A 8 -10.18 19.46 -19.81
C GLN A 8 -10.48 18.04 -19.33
N PHE A 9 -11.27 17.28 -20.08
CA PHE A 9 -11.53 15.87 -19.78
C PHE A 9 -10.24 15.05 -19.80
N SER A 10 -9.41 15.19 -20.84
CA SER A 10 -8.15 14.46 -21.01
C SER A 10 -7.14 14.74 -19.89
N ILE A 11 -6.97 16.00 -19.50
CA ILE A 11 -6.08 16.38 -18.39
C ILE A 11 -6.59 15.78 -17.07
N CYS A 12 -7.89 15.92 -16.78
CA CYS A 12 -8.47 15.30 -15.58
C CYS A 12 -8.26 13.78 -15.58
N ARG A 13 -8.43 13.13 -16.75
CA ARG A 13 -8.31 11.67 -16.84
C ARG A 13 -6.87 11.18 -16.70
N PHE A 14 -5.92 11.97 -17.19
CA PHE A 14 -4.50 11.74 -16.97
C PHE A 14 -4.13 11.84 -15.47
N LEU A 15 -4.58 12.89 -14.78
CA LEU A 15 -4.33 13.06 -13.34
C LEU A 15 -4.95 11.93 -12.51
N VAL A 16 -6.18 11.51 -12.84
CA VAL A 16 -6.83 10.38 -12.19
C VAL A 16 -6.05 9.08 -12.43
N GLY A 17 -5.54 8.85 -13.65
CA GLY A 17 -4.72 7.68 -13.96
C GLY A 17 -3.44 7.62 -13.12
N LEU A 18 -2.72 8.75 -13.02
CA LEU A 18 -1.51 8.84 -12.18
C LEU A 18 -1.82 8.60 -10.70
N ALA A 19 -2.89 9.20 -10.17
CA ALA A 19 -3.26 9.04 -8.77
C ALA A 19 -3.70 7.60 -8.45
N PHE A 20 -4.48 6.98 -9.35
CA PHE A 20 -5.04 5.64 -9.14
C PHE A 20 -3.96 4.59 -8.94
N ASP A 21 -2.94 4.56 -9.78
CA ASP A 21 -1.86 3.57 -9.71
C ASP A 21 -1.04 3.70 -8.42
N ASN A 22 -0.74 4.94 -8.01
CA ASN A 22 -0.02 5.21 -6.77
C ASN A 22 -0.85 4.81 -5.53
N CYS A 23 -2.14 5.13 -5.50
CA CYS A 23 -3.02 4.74 -4.41
C CYS A 23 -3.13 3.20 -4.28
N PHE A 24 -3.25 2.51 -5.41
CA PHE A 24 -3.31 1.05 -5.43
C PHE A 24 -2.00 0.42 -4.94
N THR A 25 -0.86 0.84 -5.51
CA THR A 25 0.45 0.28 -5.18
C THR A 25 0.82 0.50 -3.71
N MET A 26 0.56 1.67 -3.16
CA MET A 26 0.85 1.98 -1.75
C MET A 26 0.07 1.05 -0.79
N MET A 27 -1.24 0.88 -1.03
CA MET A 27 -2.07 0.00 -0.19
C MET A 27 -1.68 -1.46 -0.36
N TYR A 28 -1.35 -1.88 -1.58
CA TYR A 28 -0.89 -3.23 -1.86
C TYR A 28 0.40 -3.56 -1.08
N ILE A 29 1.39 -2.66 -1.11
CA ILE A 29 2.64 -2.85 -0.34
C ILE A 29 2.33 -2.98 1.15
N LEU A 30 1.51 -2.08 1.71
CA LEU A 30 1.16 -2.08 3.13
C LEU A 30 0.54 -3.42 3.55
N VAL A 31 -0.41 -3.96 2.79
CA VAL A 31 -1.01 -5.28 3.07
C VAL A 31 0.06 -6.37 3.10
N LEU A 32 0.97 -6.39 2.11
CA LEU A 32 2.02 -7.41 2.04
C LEU A 32 3.09 -7.31 3.12
N GLU A 33 3.22 -6.16 3.78
CA GLU A 33 4.11 -6.01 4.94
C GLU A 33 3.61 -6.79 6.14
N TYR A 34 2.29 -6.82 6.36
CA TYR A 34 1.66 -7.50 7.49
C TYR A 34 1.32 -8.97 7.22
N VAL A 35 1.32 -9.38 5.94
CA VAL A 35 1.14 -10.78 5.58
C VAL A 35 2.47 -11.54 5.68
N GLY A 36 2.44 -12.65 6.41
CA GLY A 36 3.60 -13.53 6.56
C GLY A 36 4.09 -14.11 5.21
N PRO A 37 5.40 -14.40 5.06
CA PRO A 37 6.00 -14.83 3.79
C PRO A 37 5.28 -16.00 3.11
N LYS A 38 4.79 -16.96 3.89
CA LYS A 38 4.06 -18.15 3.39
C LYS A 38 2.77 -17.81 2.63
N TRP A 39 2.06 -16.77 3.06
CA TRP A 39 0.75 -16.39 2.52
C TRP A 39 0.80 -15.19 1.58
N ARG A 40 1.97 -14.53 1.47
CA ARG A 40 2.12 -13.28 0.73
C ARG A 40 1.66 -13.38 -0.71
N THR A 41 2.12 -14.38 -1.46
CA THR A 41 1.74 -14.57 -2.87
C THR A 41 0.25 -14.89 -3.03
N PHE A 42 -0.29 -15.68 -2.11
CA PHE A 42 -1.70 -16.03 -2.13
C PHE A 42 -2.58 -14.79 -1.90
N VAL A 43 -2.33 -14.03 -0.83
CA VAL A 43 -3.11 -12.84 -0.50
C VAL A 43 -2.97 -11.77 -1.59
N ALA A 44 -1.75 -11.56 -2.10
CA ALA A 44 -1.48 -10.66 -3.22
C ALA A 44 -2.34 -10.98 -4.44
N ASN A 45 -2.24 -12.20 -4.95
CA ASN A 45 -2.84 -12.56 -6.23
C ASN A 45 -4.34 -12.81 -6.11
N MET A 46 -4.78 -13.46 -5.03
CA MET A 46 -6.18 -13.82 -4.83
C MET A 46 -7.05 -12.58 -4.64
N SER A 47 -6.59 -11.60 -3.84
CA SER A 47 -7.35 -10.37 -3.63
C SER A 47 -7.57 -9.62 -4.95
N ILE A 48 -6.50 -9.41 -5.73
CA ILE A 48 -6.59 -8.76 -7.04
C ILE A 48 -7.52 -9.54 -7.98
N ALA A 49 -7.35 -10.87 -8.06
CA ALA A 49 -8.16 -11.70 -8.95
C ALA A 49 -9.66 -11.60 -8.64
N ILE A 50 -10.04 -11.67 -7.36
CA ILE A 50 -11.45 -11.60 -6.95
C ILE A 50 -12.02 -10.21 -7.26
N PHE A 51 -11.38 -9.14 -6.78
CA PHE A 51 -11.92 -7.79 -6.94
C PHE A 51 -11.92 -7.34 -8.41
N PHE A 52 -10.87 -7.65 -9.17
CA PHE A 52 -10.79 -7.31 -10.58
C PHE A 52 -11.85 -8.08 -11.38
N THR A 53 -11.97 -9.40 -11.18
CA THR A 53 -12.97 -10.20 -11.90
C THR A 53 -14.39 -9.73 -11.59
N LEU A 54 -14.71 -9.49 -10.31
CA LEU A 54 -16.01 -8.97 -9.92
C LEU A 54 -16.30 -7.60 -10.54
N ALA A 55 -15.33 -6.68 -10.50
CA ALA A 55 -15.48 -5.36 -11.12
C ALA A 55 -15.67 -5.46 -12.64
N SER A 56 -14.87 -6.27 -13.33
CA SER A 56 -14.98 -6.49 -14.77
C SER A 56 -16.31 -7.15 -15.17
N CYS A 57 -16.85 -8.05 -14.35
CA CYS A 57 -18.16 -8.65 -14.60
C CYS A 57 -19.31 -7.69 -14.34
N LEU A 58 -19.22 -6.82 -13.32
CA LEU A 58 -20.29 -5.88 -12.95
C LEU A 58 -20.32 -4.63 -13.84
N LEU A 59 -19.16 -4.16 -14.31
CA LEU A 59 -19.04 -2.90 -15.06
C LEU A 59 -19.93 -2.83 -16.32
N PRO A 60 -20.06 -3.87 -17.15
CA PRO A 60 -20.95 -3.86 -18.33
C PRO A 60 -22.42 -3.69 -17.96
N TRP A 61 -22.88 -4.32 -16.86
CA TRP A 61 -24.25 -4.19 -16.38
C TRP A 61 -24.53 -2.77 -15.91
N ILE A 62 -23.61 -2.20 -15.12
CA ILE A 62 -23.71 -0.80 -14.67
C ILE A 62 -23.74 0.14 -15.87
N SER A 63 -22.89 -0.10 -16.87
CA SER A 63 -22.87 0.69 -18.10
C SER A 63 -24.17 0.59 -18.89
N TYR A 64 -24.78 -0.59 -18.96
CA TYR A 64 -26.03 -0.83 -19.65
C TYR A 64 -27.20 -0.09 -19.00
N TYR A 65 -27.33 -0.14 -17.68
CA TYR A 65 -28.44 0.50 -16.97
C TYR A 65 -28.33 2.03 -16.89
N ILE A 66 -27.11 2.56 -16.72
CA ILE A 66 -26.92 4.01 -16.58
C ILE A 66 -26.98 4.70 -17.95
N ALA A 67 -26.45 4.09 -19.01
CA ALA A 67 -26.41 4.59 -20.39
C ALA A 67 -25.86 6.02 -20.59
N ASP A 68 -25.31 6.65 -19.55
CA ASP A 68 -24.69 7.98 -19.55
C ASP A 68 -23.25 7.89 -18.99
N TRP A 69 -22.29 8.29 -19.82
CA TRP A 69 -20.86 8.21 -19.50
C TRP A 69 -20.45 9.07 -18.29
N ARG A 70 -21.15 10.18 -18.02
CA ARG A 70 -20.85 11.07 -16.88
C ARG A 70 -21.23 10.41 -15.56
N TRP A 71 -22.40 9.78 -15.54
CA TRP A 71 -22.88 9.04 -14.37
C TRP A 71 -22.07 7.78 -14.14
N ILE A 72 -21.66 7.07 -15.20
CA ILE A 72 -20.72 5.93 -15.08
C ILE A 72 -19.39 6.39 -14.46
N CYS A 73 -18.85 7.54 -14.89
CA CYS A 73 -17.63 8.09 -14.29
C CYS A 73 -17.79 8.41 -12.80
N ILE A 74 -18.95 8.91 -12.37
CA ILE A 74 -19.21 9.18 -10.94
C ILE A 74 -19.38 7.87 -10.17
N ALA A 75 -20.15 6.92 -10.68
CA ALA A 75 -20.40 5.64 -10.05
C ALA A 75 -19.10 4.84 -9.83
N THR A 76 -18.20 4.87 -10.82
CA THR A 76 -16.88 4.21 -10.73
C THR A 76 -15.89 4.96 -9.84
N ALA A 77 -16.04 6.28 -9.69
CA ALA A 77 -15.21 7.08 -8.78
C ALA A 77 -15.70 7.02 -7.31
N ALA A 78 -16.97 6.69 -7.06
CA ALA A 78 -17.53 6.65 -5.70
C ALA A 78 -16.78 5.70 -4.74
N PRO A 79 -16.39 4.47 -5.13
CA PRO A 79 -15.55 3.63 -4.29
C PRO A 79 -14.19 4.24 -3.95
N LEU A 80 -13.61 5.07 -4.83
CA LEU A 80 -12.34 5.75 -4.57
C LEU A 80 -12.46 6.80 -3.45
N ALA A 81 -13.65 7.32 -3.17
CA ALA A 81 -13.88 8.22 -2.04
C ALA A 81 -13.69 7.49 -0.70
N ILE A 82 -13.95 6.17 -0.64
CA ILE A 82 -13.68 5.36 0.57
C ILE A 82 -12.18 5.36 0.88
N SER A 83 -11.32 5.44 -0.14
CA SER A 83 -9.86 5.52 0.03
C SER A 83 -9.40 6.76 0.79
N ILE A 84 -10.23 7.81 0.91
CA ILE A 84 -9.93 8.99 1.72
C ILE A 84 -10.00 8.66 3.22
N VAL A 85 -10.83 7.70 3.62
CA VAL A 85 -11.03 7.31 5.03
C VAL A 85 -10.01 6.26 5.48
N THR A 86 -9.42 5.49 4.56
CA THR A 86 -8.44 4.43 4.89
C THR A 86 -7.28 4.84 5.80
N PRO A 87 -6.66 6.04 5.67
CA PRO A 87 -5.57 6.45 6.55
C PRO A 87 -5.94 6.54 8.03
N TRP A 88 -7.23 6.67 8.37
CA TRP A 88 -7.67 6.72 9.76
C TRP A 88 -7.93 5.33 10.35
N LEU A 89 -8.19 4.33 9.50
CA LEU A 89 -8.50 2.97 9.92
C LEU A 89 -7.27 2.06 9.92
N VAL A 90 -6.39 2.23 8.93
CA VAL A 90 -5.24 1.37 8.67
C VAL A 90 -4.01 1.89 9.43
N PRO A 91 -3.30 1.04 10.20
CA PRO A 91 -2.08 1.46 10.85
C PRO A 91 -0.98 1.80 9.83
N GLU A 92 -0.12 2.74 10.18
CA GLU A 92 1.02 3.11 9.37
C GLU A 92 2.04 1.97 9.26
N SER A 93 2.75 1.88 8.14
CA SER A 93 3.74 0.83 7.85
C SER A 93 4.76 0.69 8.98
N ALA A 94 4.84 -0.50 9.58
CA ALA A 94 5.81 -0.80 10.62
C ALA A 94 7.25 -0.70 10.09
N ARG A 95 7.48 -1.09 8.82
CA ARG A 95 8.80 -0.99 8.18
C ARG A 95 9.20 0.46 7.95
N TRP A 96 8.28 1.28 7.46
CA TRP A 96 8.52 2.71 7.29
C TRP A 96 8.84 3.38 8.64
N LEU A 97 8.08 3.07 9.69
CA LEU A 97 8.35 3.59 11.04
C LEU A 97 9.74 3.21 11.54
N VAL A 98 10.19 1.97 11.29
CA VAL A 98 11.56 1.53 11.62
C VAL A 98 12.61 2.32 10.84
N SER A 99 12.42 2.52 9.53
CA SER A 99 13.34 3.32 8.70
C SER A 99 13.41 4.79 9.13
N GLN A 100 12.36 5.31 9.78
CA GLN A 100 12.27 6.69 10.25
C GLN A 100 12.74 6.87 11.70
N GLY A 101 13.42 5.89 12.31
CA GLY A 101 13.84 6.00 13.72
C GLY A 101 12.75 5.68 14.74
N LYS A 102 11.49 5.51 14.33
CA LYS A 102 10.31 5.41 15.21
C LYS A 102 9.99 3.97 15.59
N VAL A 103 11.00 3.25 16.11
CA VAL A 103 10.90 1.81 16.42
C VAL A 103 9.84 1.51 17.48
N ASP A 104 9.67 2.37 18.48
CA ASP A 104 8.67 2.16 19.54
C ASP A 104 7.24 2.14 18.99
N LYS A 105 6.94 3.01 18.01
CA LYS A 105 5.63 3.03 17.34
C LYS A 105 5.40 1.74 16.54
N ALA A 106 6.43 1.25 15.86
CA ALA A 106 6.36 -0.01 15.14
C ALA A 106 6.06 -1.19 16.09
N ILE A 107 6.72 -1.23 17.26
CA ILE A 107 6.48 -2.26 18.29
C ILE A 107 5.04 -2.19 18.82
N ILE A 108 4.50 -0.99 19.07
CA ILE A 108 3.10 -0.83 19.51
C ILE A 108 2.12 -1.43 18.47
N ILE A 109 2.36 -1.16 17.19
CA ILE A 109 1.55 -1.73 16.10
C ILE A 109 1.68 -3.25 16.05
N MET A 110 2.90 -3.79 16.18
CA MET A 110 3.13 -5.24 16.21
C MET A 110 2.45 -5.91 17.41
N LYS A 111 2.51 -5.32 18.61
CA LYS A 111 1.78 -5.79 19.80
C LYS A 111 0.26 -5.75 19.61
N LYS A 112 -0.27 -4.79 18.83
CA LYS A 112 -1.70 -4.79 18.46
C LYS A 112 -2.05 -5.97 17.56
N PHE A 113 -1.22 -6.26 16.55
CA PHE A 113 -1.42 -7.42 15.67
C PHE A 113 -1.23 -8.76 16.38
N GLU A 114 -0.29 -8.84 17.31
CA GLU A 114 -0.12 -10.00 18.21
C GLU A 114 -1.43 -10.34 18.94
N LYS A 115 -2.07 -9.34 19.56
CA LYS A 115 -3.38 -9.49 20.23
C LYS A 115 -4.48 -9.92 19.27
N ILE A 116 -4.53 -9.35 18.07
CA ILE A 116 -5.54 -9.69 17.04
C ILE A 116 -5.36 -11.13 16.57
N ASN A 117 -4.12 -11.57 16.36
CA ASN A 117 -3.79 -12.91 15.89
C ASN A 117 -3.82 -13.97 17.00
N GLY A 118 -4.02 -13.57 18.27
CA GLY A 118 -3.99 -14.48 19.41
C GLY A 118 -2.66 -15.19 19.61
N THR A 119 -1.57 -14.63 19.07
CA THR A 119 -0.21 -15.17 19.19
C THR A 119 0.47 -14.54 20.40
N GLN A 120 1.39 -15.24 21.05
CA GLN A 120 2.20 -14.68 22.14
C GLN A 120 3.66 -14.62 21.68
N VAL A 121 4.19 -13.40 21.57
CA VAL A 121 5.57 -13.14 21.19
C VAL A 121 6.34 -12.79 22.47
N PRO A 122 7.44 -13.50 22.77
CA PRO A 122 8.24 -13.22 23.96
C PRO A 122 8.72 -11.77 23.97
N GLU A 123 8.65 -11.10 25.13
CA GLU A 123 9.07 -9.69 25.24
C GLU A 123 10.54 -9.48 24.84
N LYS A 124 11.38 -10.49 25.10
CA LYS A 124 12.78 -10.54 24.67
C LYS A 124 12.96 -10.35 23.16
N MET A 125 12.02 -10.81 22.35
CA MET A 125 12.09 -10.65 20.90
C MET A 125 11.88 -9.20 20.47
N TYR A 126 11.04 -8.44 21.19
CA TYR A 126 10.87 -7.01 20.93
C TYR A 126 12.11 -6.20 21.33
N THR A 127 12.79 -6.58 22.42
CA THR A 127 14.04 -5.93 22.82
C THR A 127 15.17 -6.22 21.84
N GLU A 128 15.36 -7.48 21.45
CA GLU A 128 16.36 -7.89 20.44
C GLU A 128 16.09 -7.20 19.09
N PHE A 129 14.82 -7.06 18.70
CA PHE A 129 14.42 -6.34 17.49
C PHE A 129 14.76 -4.84 17.57
N SER A 130 14.48 -4.20 18.71
CA SER A 130 14.78 -2.78 18.92
C SER A 130 16.28 -2.51 18.87
N GLU A 131 17.09 -3.35 19.51
CA GLU A 131 18.55 -3.27 19.47
C GLU A 131 19.07 -3.44 18.04
N SER A 132 18.57 -4.43 17.31
CA SER A 132 18.94 -4.67 15.91
C SER A 132 18.63 -3.46 15.02
N CYS A 133 17.45 -2.84 15.18
CA CYS A 133 17.07 -1.63 14.44
C CYS A 133 18.01 -0.45 14.76
N LYS A 134 18.42 -0.28 16.02
CA LYS A 134 19.36 0.79 16.43
C LYS A 134 20.76 0.59 15.85
N ILE A 135 21.21 -0.66 15.71
CA ILE A 135 22.49 -0.97 15.06
C ILE A 135 22.43 -0.57 13.59
N LEU A 136 21.38 -0.98 12.87
CA LEU A 136 21.19 -0.64 11.45
C LEU A 136 21.15 0.87 11.22
N GLN A 137 20.45 1.63 12.07
CA GLN A 137 20.40 3.09 11.97
C GLN A 137 21.77 3.73 12.18
N LYS A 138 22.56 3.25 13.15
CA LYS A 138 23.93 3.73 13.38
C LYS A 138 24.84 3.42 12.20
N GLU A 139 24.69 2.26 11.56
CA GLU A 139 25.45 1.91 10.35
C GLU A 139 25.07 2.81 9.17
N GLU A 140 23.78 3.11 9.01
CA GLU A 140 23.26 4.00 7.96
C GLU A 140 23.74 5.45 8.14
N GLU A 141 23.75 5.96 9.39
CA GLU A 141 24.35 7.26 9.73
C GLU A 141 25.88 7.28 9.57
N ALA A 142 26.55 6.16 9.85
CA ALA A 142 28.01 6.06 9.81
C ALA A 142 28.59 5.88 8.40
N GLY A 143 27.79 5.49 7.40
CA GLY A 143 28.37 5.24 6.08
C GLY A 143 27.42 4.85 4.97
N LYS A 144 26.99 5.88 4.22
CA LYS A 144 26.86 5.98 2.74
C LYS A 144 25.49 6.49 2.31
N ALA A 145 25.48 7.64 1.64
CA ALA A 145 24.37 8.03 0.78
C ALA A 145 24.37 7.10 -0.44
N TYR A 146 23.48 6.11 -0.45
CA TYR A 146 23.29 5.21 -1.59
C TYR A 146 22.47 5.91 -2.68
N SER A 147 22.95 5.89 -3.91
CA SER A 147 22.19 6.33 -5.09
C SER A 147 21.57 5.13 -5.80
N VAL A 148 20.53 5.35 -6.61
CA VAL A 148 19.88 4.32 -7.43
C VAL A 148 20.89 3.60 -8.34
N ILE A 149 21.95 4.31 -8.75
CA ILE A 149 23.03 3.77 -9.58
C ILE A 149 23.85 2.70 -8.83
N ASP A 150 23.95 2.80 -7.51
CA ASP A 150 24.71 1.84 -6.70
C ASP A 150 24.04 0.47 -6.61
N LEU A 151 22.73 0.40 -6.88
CA LEU A 151 21.99 -0.86 -6.97
C LEU A 151 22.61 -1.80 -8.02
N PHE A 152 23.05 -1.24 -9.15
CA PHE A 152 23.68 -1.96 -10.26
C PHE A 152 25.16 -2.30 -10.02
N LYS A 153 25.79 -1.72 -8.99
CA LYS A 153 27.18 -2.01 -8.64
C LYS A 153 27.33 -3.25 -7.75
N SER A 154 26.24 -3.71 -7.14
CA SER A 154 26.29 -4.85 -6.23
C SER A 154 26.23 -6.20 -7.00
N PRO A 155 27.14 -7.14 -6.73
CA PRO A 155 27.20 -8.43 -7.44
C PRO A 155 26.09 -9.42 -7.08
N ARG A 156 25.21 -9.09 -6.12
CA ARG A 156 24.05 -9.92 -5.75
C ARG A 156 22.78 -9.59 -6.55
N LEU A 157 22.76 -8.43 -7.23
CA LEU A 157 21.65 -7.94 -8.05
C LEU A 157 21.99 -7.95 -9.55
N ARG A 158 23.23 -8.30 -9.91
CA ARG A 158 23.66 -8.69 -11.27
C ARG A 158 23.53 -10.20 -11.42
#